data_AF-A0A2H6AA11-F1
#
_entry.id   AF-A0A2H6AA11-F1
#
_cell.length_a   1.000
_cell.length_b   1.000
_cell.length_c   1.000
_cell.angle_alpha   90.00
_cell.angle_beta   90.00
_cell.angle_gamma   90.00
#
_symmetry.space_group_name_H-M   'P 1'
#
loop_
_entity.id
_entity.type
_entity.pdbx_description
1 polymer ?
#
loop_
_entity_poly.entity_id
_entity_poly.type
_entity_poly.pdbx_seq_one_letter_code
_entity_poly.pdbx_strand_id
1 'polypeptide(L)'
;MSLRRNRFIIDCASILISFFSIVLPLKLYFYETGSFYLYLFGDYGSLFNRTYVYDKFLLGSIIGGIIILISPSISKKIIQLRQGKIFPYQGLIINFLLMILISIIFQLLL
;
A
#
# COMPACT_ATOMS: atom_id res chain seq x y z
N MET A 1 -12.88 -24.15 8.18
CA MET A 1 -13.21 -22.95 7.37
C MET A 1 -13.46 -21.68 8.21
N SER A 2 -14.02 -21.79 9.43
CA SER A 2 -14.30 -20.67 10.35
C SER A 2 -13.08 -19.80 10.74
N LEU A 3 -11.92 -20.40 11.04
CA LEU A 3 -10.73 -19.66 11.53
C LEU A 3 -10.07 -18.70 10.53
N ARG A 4 -10.34 -18.83 9.22
CA ARG A 4 -9.78 -17.95 8.18
C ARG A 4 -10.55 -16.62 8.09
N ARG A 5 -11.85 -16.66 8.39
CA ARG A 5 -12.75 -15.50 8.37
C ARG A 5 -12.47 -14.53 9.52
N ASN A 6 -12.21 -15.05 10.72
CA ASN A 6 -11.90 -14.21 11.88
C ASN A 6 -10.57 -13.46 11.73
N ARG A 7 -9.55 -14.07 11.13
CA ARG A 7 -8.28 -13.36 10.86
C ARG A 7 -8.45 -12.21 9.87
N PHE A 8 -9.21 -12.42 8.80
CA PHE A 8 -9.49 -11.36 7.83
C PHE A 8 -10.22 -10.17 8.45
N ILE A 9 -11.17 -10.41 9.37
CA ILE A 9 -11.87 -9.34 10.09
C ILE A 9 -10.90 -8.55 10.98
N ILE A 10 -9.97 -9.24 11.67
CA ILE A 10 -8.96 -8.59 12.51
C ILE A 10 -8.00 -7.75 11.65
N ASP A 11 -7.57 -8.27 10.50
CA ASP A 11 -6.69 -7.55 9.57
C ASP A 11 -7.38 -6.27 9.06
N CYS A 12 -8.64 -6.35 8.62
CA CYS A 12 -9.42 -5.18 8.21
C CYS A 12 -9.61 -4.16 9.35
N ALA A 13 -9.89 -4.62 10.57
CA ALA A 13 -10.02 -3.75 11.72
C ALA A 13 -8.70 -3.03 12.03
N SER A 14 -7.57 -3.72 11.96
CA SER A 14 -6.24 -3.13 12.17
C SER A 14 -5.91 -2.05 11.13
N ILE A 15 -6.30 -2.25 9.87
CA ILE A 15 -6.12 -1.29 8.79
C ILE A 15 -6.99 -0.05 9.06
N LEU A 16 -8.27 -0.22 9.40
CA LEU A 16 -9.17 0.90 9.69
C LEU A 16 -8.68 1.71 10.88
N ILE A 17 -8.31 1.06 11.99
CA ILE A 17 -7.76 1.74 13.17
C ILE A 17 -6.49 2.52 12.81
N SER A 18 -5.58 1.90 12.06
CA SER A 18 -4.34 2.58 11.61
C SER A 18 -4.65 3.77 10.71
N PHE A 19 -5.63 3.65 9.82
CA PHE A 19 -6.04 4.75 8.94
C PHE A 19 -6.59 5.94 9.73
N PHE A 20 -7.50 5.70 10.68
CA PHE A 20 -8.08 6.79 11.48
C PHE A 20 -7.08 7.39 12.49
N SER A 21 -6.22 6.58 13.10
CA SER A 21 -5.30 7.06 14.14
C SER A 21 -4.00 7.66 13.60
N ILE A 22 -3.54 7.24 12.42
CA ILE A 22 -2.24 7.66 11.87
C ILE A 22 -2.45 8.47 10.60
N VAL A 23 -3.16 7.92 9.61
CA VAL A 23 -3.26 8.54 8.29
C VAL A 23 -4.04 9.87 8.37
N LEU A 24 -5.20 9.86 9.01
CA LEU A 24 -6.05 11.05 9.10
C LEU A 24 -5.37 12.23 9.83
N PRO A 25 -4.75 12.06 11.02
CA PRO A 25 -4.06 13.16 11.68
C PRO A 25 -2.77 13.59 10.97
N LEU A 26 -1.97 12.66 10.41
CA LEU A 26 -0.76 13.04 9.67
C LEU A 26 -1.07 13.84 8.41
N LYS A 27 -2.16 13.53 7.71
CA LYS A 27 -2.60 14.31 6.54
C LYS A 27 -2.87 15.78 6.87
N LEU A 28 -3.40 16.07 8.06
CA LEU A 28 -3.64 17.44 8.48
C LEU A 28 -2.34 18.24 8.60
N TYR A 29 -1.24 17.56 8.91
CA TYR A 29 0.07 18.17 9.11
C TYR A 29 0.92 18.20 7.83
N PHE A 30 0.87 17.15 7.01
CA PHE A 30 1.65 17.02 5.77
C PHE A 30 0.73 17.16 4.55
N TYR A 31 0.66 18.38 4.00
CA TYR A 31 -0.10 18.65 2.77
C TYR A 31 0.78 18.41 1.54
N GLU A 32 1.10 17.15 1.26
CA GLU A 32 1.88 16.77 0.07
C GLU A 32 0.96 16.37 -1.09
N THR A 33 0.76 17.32 -2.01
CA THR A 33 0.07 17.06 -3.28
C THR A 33 1.09 16.75 -4.37
N GLY A 34 0.80 15.72 -5.15
CA GLY A 34 1.50 15.40 -6.39
C GLY A 34 0.67 15.88 -7.56
N SER A 35 1.34 16.32 -8.62
CA SER A 35 0.69 16.59 -9.89
C SER A 35 1.25 15.65 -10.95
N PHE A 36 0.37 15.06 -11.74
CA PHE A 36 0.74 14.37 -12.96
C PHE A 36 0.14 15.13 -14.14
N TYR A 37 0.99 15.65 -15.00
CA TYR A 37 0.54 16.33 -16.22
C TYR A 37 0.33 15.28 -17.31
N LEU A 38 -0.91 15.16 -17.77
CA LEU A 38 -1.28 14.23 -18.82
C LEU A 38 -1.47 15.04 -20.11
N TYR A 39 -0.55 14.84 -21.06
CA TYR A 39 -0.55 15.47 -22.39
C TYR A 39 -0.59 14.39 -23.46
N LEU A 40 -1.79 13.86 -23.74
CA LEU A 40 -1.98 12.83 -24.76
C LEU A 40 -2.53 13.43 -26.06
N PHE A 41 -3.66 14.14 -26.01
CA PHE A 41 -4.27 14.83 -27.17
C PHE A 41 -5.40 15.77 -26.71
N GLY A 42 -5.76 16.75 -27.56
CA GLY A 42 -6.88 17.68 -27.33
C GLY A 42 -6.45 19.05 -26.80
N ASP A 43 -7.42 19.98 -26.72
CA ASP A 43 -7.18 21.36 -26.28
C ASP A 43 -6.78 21.44 -24.81
N TYR A 44 -6.08 22.52 -24.44
CA TYR A 44 -5.65 22.77 -23.07
C TYR A 44 -6.85 22.82 -22.11
N GLY A 45 -6.86 21.95 -21.10
CA GLY A 45 -7.98 21.77 -20.16
C GLY A 45 -8.94 20.62 -20.51
N SER A 46 -8.77 19.97 -21.67
CA SER A 46 -9.50 18.76 -22.01
C SER A 46 -9.11 17.58 -21.10
N LEU A 47 -9.95 16.55 -21.03
CA LEU A 47 -9.72 15.35 -20.18
C LEU A 47 -8.33 14.72 -20.39
N PHE A 48 -7.82 14.79 -21.62
CA PHE A 48 -6.55 14.21 -22.07
C PHE A 48 -5.41 15.23 -22.21
N ASN A 49 -5.64 16.48 -21.81
CA ASN A 49 -4.65 17.57 -21.77
C ASN A 49 -4.90 18.46 -20.55
N ARG A 50 -4.75 17.89 -19.34
CA ARG A 50 -4.89 18.60 -18.08
C ARG A 50 -4.00 18.04 -16.97
N THR A 51 -3.66 18.90 -16.01
CA THR A 51 -2.91 18.52 -14.81
C THR A 51 -3.85 17.88 -13.79
N TYR A 52 -3.57 16.62 -13.45
CA TYR A 52 -4.28 15.93 -12.38
C TYR A 52 -3.50 16.08 -11.07
N VAL A 53 -4.14 16.64 -10.05
CA VAL A 53 -3.58 16.73 -8.70
C VAL A 53 -4.09 15.55 -7.90
N TYR A 54 -3.19 14.85 -7.23
CA TYR A 54 -3.51 13.74 -6.34
C TYR A 54 -2.82 13.93 -4.99
N ASP A 55 -3.41 13.35 -3.96
CA ASP A 55 -2.89 13.36 -2.61
C ASP A 55 -1.88 12.20 -2.49
N LYS A 56 -0.58 12.52 -2.37
CA LYS A 56 0.49 11.52 -2.29
C LYS A 56 0.35 10.67 -1.03
N PHE A 57 -0.08 11.29 0.06
CA PHE A 57 -0.24 10.65 1.34
C PHE A 57 -1.39 9.65 1.34
N LEU A 58 -2.52 10.02 0.73
CA LEU A 58 -3.64 9.10 0.52
C LEU A 58 -3.23 7.91 -0.35
N LEU A 59 -2.52 8.17 -1.46
CA LEU A 59 -2.05 7.12 -2.36
C LEU A 59 -1.09 6.16 -1.67
N GLY A 60 -0.14 6.67 -0.88
CA GLY A 60 0.76 5.89 -0.04
C GLY A 60 0.02 5.02 0.99
N SER A 61 -1.01 5.57 1.64
CA SER A 61 -1.80 4.82 2.63
C SER A 61 -2.59 3.66 2.02
N ILE A 62 -3.14 3.84 0.82
CA ILE A 62 -3.86 2.78 0.09
C ILE A 62 -2.89 1.64 -0.25
N ILE A 63 -1.70 1.98 -0.75
CA ILE A 63 -0.69 0.97 -1.07
C ILE A 63 -0.21 0.26 0.19
N GLY A 64 0.00 0.97 1.30
CA GLY A 64 0.29 0.41 2.61
C GLY A 64 -0.75 -0.62 3.06
N GLY A 65 -2.04 -0.29 2.93
CA GLY A 65 -3.15 -1.21 3.26
C GLY A 65 -3.15 -2.46 2.39
N ILE A 66 -2.90 -2.31 1.07
CA ILE A 66 -2.83 -3.43 0.13
C ILE A 66 -1.69 -4.40 0.51
N ILE A 67 -0.52 -3.88 0.91
CA ILE A 67 0.62 -4.70 1.34
C ILE A 67 0.25 -5.58 2.53
N ILE A 68 -0.42 -5.01 3.54
CA ILE A 68 -0.82 -5.74 4.75
C ILE A 68 -1.74 -6.92 4.38
N LEU A 69 -2.68 -6.71 3.45
CA LEU A 69 -3.58 -7.76 2.97
C LEU A 69 -2.86 -8.86 2.18
N ILE A 70 -1.86 -8.51 1.38
CA ILE A 70 -1.15 -9.44 0.50
C ILE A 70 -0.03 -10.19 1.24
N SER A 71 0.60 -9.58 2.24
CA SER A 71 1.71 -10.13 3.02
C SER A 71 1.49 -11.55 3.55
N PRO A 72 0.38 -11.89 4.24
CA PRO A 72 0.15 -13.26 4.73
C PRO A 72 0.00 -14.28 3.59
N SER A 73 -0.47 -13.84 2.42
CA SER A 73 -0.58 -14.70 1.23
C SER A 73 0.80 -14.99 0.61
N ILE A 74 1.67 -13.98 0.56
CA ILE A 74 3.07 -14.14 0.12
C ILE A 74 3.82 -15.04 1.09
N SER A 75 3.67 -14.82 2.40
CA SER A 75 4.32 -15.64 3.44
C SER A 75 3.96 -17.12 3.32
N LYS A 76 2.67 -17.44 3.11
CA LYS A 76 2.23 -18.83 2.89
C LYS A 76 2.82 -19.45 1.62
N LYS A 77 2.88 -18.71 0.52
CA LYS A 77 3.51 -19.20 -0.72
C LYS A 77 5.01 -19.50 -0.50
N ILE A 78 5.73 -18.65 0.22
CA ILE A 78 7.15 -18.88 0.53
C ILE A 78 7.34 -20.12 1.40
N ILE A 79 6.47 -20.35 2.40
CA ILE A 79 6.53 -21.55 3.24
C ILE A 79 6.28 -22.82 2.40
N GLN A 80 5.33 -22.78 1.46
CA GLN A 80 5.05 -23.90 0.56
C GLN A 80 6.26 -24.22 -0.33
N LEU A 81 6.93 -23.20 -0.88
CA LEU A 81 8.14 -23.37 -1.68
C LEU A 81 9.32 -23.91 -0.87
N ARG A 82 9.37 -23.63 0.44
CA ARG A 82 10.40 -24.14 1.37
C ARG A 82 10.03 -25.46 2.05
N GLN A 83 9.11 -26.24 1.48
CA GLN A 83 8.71 -27.55 2.02
C GLN A 83 8.23 -27.48 3.48
N GLY A 84 7.60 -26.37 3.88
CA GLY A 84 7.05 -26.20 5.23
C GLY A 84 8.03 -25.71 6.30
N LYS A 85 9.30 -25.44 5.97
CA LYS A 85 10.25 -24.86 6.94
C LYS A 85 9.95 -23.39 7.19
N ILE A 86 9.50 -23.07 8.41
CA ILE A 86 9.22 -21.70 8.86
C ILE A 86 10.51 -21.07 9.36
N PHE A 87 10.85 -19.90 8.83
CA PHE A 87 11.98 -19.11 9.33
C PHE A 87 11.50 -18.19 10.47
N PRO A 88 12.27 -18.04 11.57
CA PRO A 88 11.90 -17.09 12.62
C PRO A 88 11.81 -15.67 12.04
N TYR A 89 10.80 -14.91 12.47
CA TYR A 89 10.54 -13.53 11.99
C TYR A 89 10.21 -13.38 10.49
N GLN A 90 9.86 -14.46 9.79
CA GLN A 90 9.57 -14.42 8.34
C GLN A 90 8.52 -13.37 7.93
N GLY A 91 7.44 -13.20 8.71
CA GLY A 91 6.42 -12.19 8.41
C GLY A 91 6.96 -10.75 8.47
N LEU A 92 7.82 -10.45 9.44
CA LEU A 92 8.45 -9.16 9.59
C LEU A 92 9.43 -8.88 8.45
N ILE A 93 10.25 -9.87 8.09
CA ILE A 93 11.19 -9.79 6.96
C ILE A 93 10.43 -9.51 5.65
N ILE A 94 9.34 -10.23 5.39
CA ILE A 94 8.52 -10.04 4.18
C ILE A 94 7.92 -8.63 4.15
N ASN A 95 7.38 -8.14 5.27
CA ASN A 95 6.83 -6.80 5.34
C ASN A 95 7.89 -5.73 5.06
N PHE A 96 9.08 -5.84 5.68
CA PHE A 96 10.17 -4.90 5.43
C PHE A 96 10.64 -4.93 3.96
N LEU A 97 10.79 -6.12 3.39
CA LEU A 97 11.14 -6.26 1.97
C LEU A 97 10.10 -5.63 1.05
N LEU A 98 8.81 -5.87 1.29
CA LEU A 98 7.74 -5.26 0.48
C LEU A 98 7.74 -3.73 0.62
N MET A 99 7.90 -3.21 1.84
CA MET A 99 7.96 -1.77 2.08
C MET A 99 9.15 -1.12 1.36
N ILE A 100 10.34 -1.72 1.44
CA ILE A 100 11.54 -1.22 0.75
C ILE A 100 11.32 -1.23 -0.76
N LEU A 101 10.81 -2.33 -1.30
CA LEU A 101 10.58 -2.47 -2.75
C LEU A 101 9.61 -1.40 -3.25
N ILE A 102 8.53 -1.16 -2.49
CA ILE A 102 7.55 -0.14 -2.83
C ILE A 102 8.11 1.28 -2.67
N SER A 103 8.91 1.54 -1.64
CA SER A 103 9.60 2.82 -1.49
C SER A 103 10.51 3.12 -2.68
N ILE A 104 11.24 2.11 -3.19
CA ILE A 104 12.08 2.25 -4.38
C ILE A 104 11.22 2.53 -5.62
N ILE A 105 10.11 1.79 -5.80
CA ILE A 105 9.18 2.04 -6.91
C ILE A 105 8.66 3.47 -6.86
N PHE A 106 8.22 3.94 -5.70
CA PHE A 106 7.74 5.31 -5.52
C PHE A 106 8.80 6.33 -5.86
N GLN A 107 10.04 6.16 -5.38
CA GLN A 107 11.14 7.07 -5.65
C GLN A 107 11.53 7.14 -7.14
N LEU A 108 11.32 6.06 -7.90
CA LEU A 108 11.61 6.03 -9.33
C LEU A 108 10.47 6.61 -10.18
N LEU A 109 9.24 6.54 -9.69
CA LEU A 109 8.04 6.90 -10.45
C LEU A 109 7.60 8.35 -10.19
N LEU A 110 7.98 8.92 -9.04
CA LEU A 110 7.54 10.20 -8.51
C LEU A 110 8.70 11.14 -8.25
#